data_AF-A0A528N2Q7-F1
#
_entry.id   AF-A0A528N2Q7-F1
#
_cell.length_a   1.000
_cell.length_b   1.000
_cell.length_c   1.000
_cell.angle_alpha   90.00
_cell.angle_beta   90.00
_cell.angle_gamma   90.00
#
_symmetry.space_group_name_H-M   'P 1'
#
loop_
_entity.id
_entity.type
_entity.pdbx_description
1 polymer ?
#
loop_
_entity_poly.entity_id
_entity_poly.type
_entity_poly.pdbx_seq_one_letter_code
_entity_poly.pdbx_strand_id
1 'polypeptide(L)'
;WEDFINGHIPNFRKSPYDQVDNYVKDCWTAIVDSAKWAEKDLPGVLATIKPDVICVDNVILFPAIKQYGKPWVRVISCSENE
;
A
#
# COMPACT_ATOMS: atom_id res chain seq x y z
N TRP A 1 4.05 5.74 8.54
CA TRP A 1 3.07 6.51 7.75
C TRP A 1 2.81 7.88 8.34
N GLU A 2 2.50 8.00 9.62
CA GLU A 2 2.32 9.29 10.29
C GLU A 2 3.52 10.25 10.09
N ASP A 3 4.73 9.79 10.37
CA ASP A 3 5.95 10.60 10.15
C ASP A 3 6.16 11.02 8.69
N PHE A 4 5.83 10.12 7.75
CA PHE A 4 5.89 10.42 6.32
C PHE A 4 4.93 11.56 5.97
N ILE A 5 3.66 11.47 6.43
CA ILE A 5 2.66 12.51 6.19
C ILE A 5 3.10 13.84 6.81
N ASN A 6 3.54 13.81 8.07
CA ASN A 6 4.01 15.00 8.78
C ASN A 6 5.16 15.70 8.04
N GLY A 7 6.08 14.94 7.43
CA GLY A 7 7.17 15.48 6.61
C GLY A 7 6.72 16.12 5.28
N HIS A 8 5.54 15.75 4.77
CA HIS A 8 5.05 16.18 3.46
C HIS A 8 3.91 17.21 3.52
N ILE A 9 3.41 17.58 4.70
CA ILE A 9 2.32 18.58 4.86
C ILE A 9 2.53 19.85 4.02
N PRO A 10 3.74 20.46 3.94
CA PRO A 10 3.94 21.66 3.13
C PRO A 10 3.69 21.46 1.63
N ASN A 11 3.84 20.23 1.13
CA ASN A 11 3.67 19.91 -0.29
C ASN A 11 2.20 19.82 -0.71
N PHE A 12 1.26 19.61 0.23
CA PHE A 12 -0.16 19.38 -0.09
C PHE A 12 -0.88 20.61 -0.63
N ARG A 13 -0.32 21.80 -0.41
CA ARG A 13 -0.88 23.06 -0.92
C ARG A 13 -0.26 23.51 -2.24
N LYS A 14 0.69 22.74 -2.79
CA LYS A 14 1.29 23.04 -4.10
C LYS A 14 0.34 22.68 -5.24
N SER A 15 0.63 23.15 -6.45
CA SER A 15 -0.12 22.75 -7.64
C SER A 15 -0.05 21.24 -7.85
N PRO A 16 -1.06 20.59 -8.46
CA PRO A 16 -1.00 19.15 -8.75
C PRO A 16 0.25 18.72 -9.52
N TYR A 17 0.75 19.58 -10.43
CA TYR A 17 2.00 19.33 -11.16
C TYR A 17 3.21 19.29 -10.24
N ASP A 18 3.34 20.25 -9.33
CA ASP A 18 4.47 20.28 -8.39
C ASP A 18 4.39 19.17 -7.34
N GLN A 19 3.19 18.65 -7.06
CA GLN A 19 3.01 17.53 -6.14
C GLN A 19 3.53 16.21 -6.71
N VAL A 20 3.63 16.06 -8.04
CA VAL A 20 4.16 14.83 -8.66
C VAL A 20 5.55 14.51 -8.13
N ASP A 21 6.46 15.49 -8.18
CA ASP A 21 7.85 15.30 -7.78
C ASP A 21 8.09 15.39 -6.27
N ASN A 22 7.24 16.14 -5.54
CA ASN A 22 7.47 16.46 -4.13
C ASN A 22 6.64 15.64 -3.14
N TYR A 23 5.63 14.90 -3.60
CA TYR A 23 4.77 14.12 -2.71
C TYR A 23 4.38 12.79 -3.33
N VAL A 24 3.82 12.80 -4.55
CA VAL A 24 3.27 11.60 -5.19
C VAL A 24 4.36 10.54 -5.38
N LYS A 25 5.50 10.91 -5.95
CA LYS A 25 6.63 10.00 -6.15
C LYS A 25 7.16 9.39 -4.84
N ASP A 26 7.32 10.21 -3.81
CA ASP A 26 7.82 9.75 -2.51
C ASP A 26 6.79 8.86 -1.81
N CYS A 27 5.50 9.18 -1.95
CA CYS A 27 4.40 8.35 -1.44
C CYS A 27 4.41 6.97 -2.10
N TRP A 28 4.50 6.90 -3.44
CA TRP A 28 4.62 5.64 -4.17
C TRP A 28 5.87 4.85 -3.78
N THR A 29 6.99 5.52 -3.51
CA THR A 29 8.21 4.87 -3.04
C THR A 29 7.99 4.23 -1.66
N ALA A 30 7.39 4.96 -0.72
CA ALA A 30 7.06 4.46 0.61
C ALA A 30 6.04 3.29 0.56
N ILE A 31 5.08 3.34 -0.37
CA ILE A 31 4.13 2.24 -0.62
C ILE A 31 4.86 0.98 -1.08
N VAL A 32 5.77 1.11 -2.06
CA VAL A 32 6.56 -0.03 -2.56
C VAL A 32 7.43 -0.62 -1.46
N ASP A 33 8.07 0.23 -0.65
CA ASP A 33 8.90 -0.24 0.46
C ASP A 33 8.07 -0.92 1.56
N SER A 34 6.84 -0.47 1.79
CA SER A 34 5.88 -1.15 2.67
C SER A 34 5.54 -2.54 2.13
N ALA A 35 5.36 -2.71 0.82
CA ALA A 35 5.12 -4.01 0.20
C ALA A 35 6.30 -4.97 0.39
N LYS A 36 7.53 -4.48 0.17
CA LYS A 36 8.77 -5.27 0.39
C LYS A 36 8.94 -5.66 1.86
N TRP A 37 8.56 -4.78 2.78
CA TRP A 37 8.62 -5.08 4.21
C TRP A 37 7.60 -6.15 4.60
N ALA A 38 6.34 -6.01 4.15
CA ALA A 38 5.28 -6.97 4.41
C ALA A 38 5.59 -8.37 3.85
N GLU A 39 6.26 -8.44 2.70
CA GLU A 39 6.65 -9.70 2.05
C GLU A 39 7.52 -10.61 2.96
N LYS A 40 8.21 -10.04 3.95
CA LYS A 40 9.08 -10.81 4.86
C LYS A 40 8.29 -11.74 5.78
N ASP A 41 7.17 -11.27 6.32
CA ASP A 41 6.44 -11.97 7.40
C ASP A 41 5.04 -12.43 6.98
N LEU A 42 4.40 -11.72 6.03
CA LEU A 42 3.04 -12.03 5.57
C LEU A 42 2.89 -13.47 5.03
N PRO A 43 3.84 -14.05 4.27
CA PRO A 43 3.74 -15.45 3.86
C PRO A 43 3.61 -16.43 5.03
N GLY A 44 4.33 -16.17 6.13
CA GLY A 44 4.27 -16.96 7.34
C GLY A 44 2.89 -16.90 8.00
N VAL A 45 2.34 -15.68 8.12
CA VAL A 45 0.98 -15.47 8.66
C VAL A 45 -0.06 -16.22 7.83
N LEU A 46 -0.01 -16.11 6.50
CA LEU A 46 -0.95 -16.80 5.60
C LEU A 46 -0.84 -18.33 5.72
N ALA A 47 0.38 -18.86 5.87
CA ALA A 47 0.60 -20.28 6.10
C ALA A 47 0.03 -20.77 7.44
N THR A 48 0.03 -19.92 8.47
CA THR A 48 -0.54 -20.23 9.79
C THR A 48 -2.07 -20.23 9.76
N ILE A 49 -2.70 -19.16 9.25
CA ILE A 49 -4.15 -18.97 9.36
C ILE A 49 -4.94 -19.70 8.27
N LYS A 50 -4.29 -20.06 7.16
CA LYS A 50 -4.85 -20.85 6.05
C LYS A 50 -6.19 -20.33 5.52
N PRO A 51 -6.25 -19.08 5.04
CA PRO A 51 -7.50 -18.49 4.59
C PRO A 51 -8.00 -19.15 3.30
N ASP A 52 -9.31 -19.25 3.14
CA ASP A 52 -9.92 -19.68 1.88
C ASP A 52 -10.12 -18.55 0.88
N VAL A 53 -10.17 -17.31 1.37
CA VAL A 53 -10.21 -16.07 0.58
C VAL A 53 -9.40 -14.99 1.29
N ILE A 54 -8.69 -14.15 0.53
CA ILE A 54 -7.95 -13.01 1.06
C ILE A 54 -8.56 -11.72 0.51
N CYS A 55 -9.05 -10.85 1.40
CA CYS A 55 -9.48 -9.51 1.04
C CYS A 55 -8.36 -8.51 1.39
N VAL A 56 -7.91 -7.74 0.40
CA VAL A 56 -6.93 -6.67 0.59
C VAL A 56 -7.60 -5.32 0.32
N ASP A 57 -7.78 -4.55 1.39
CA ASP A 57 -8.26 -3.17 1.34
C ASP A 57 -7.07 -2.23 1.46
N ASN A 58 -6.42 -2.01 0.32
CA ASN A 58 -5.19 -1.24 0.25
C ASN A 58 -4.96 -0.70 -1.16
N VAL A 59 -4.25 0.42 -1.26
CA VAL A 59 -3.87 1.07 -2.53
C VAL A 59 -3.09 0.15 -3.46
N ILE A 60 -2.41 -0.88 -2.93
CA ILE A 60 -1.62 -1.86 -3.68
C ILE A 60 -1.94 -3.32 -3.35
N LEU A 61 -1.50 -4.22 -4.24
CA LEU A 61 -1.43 -5.65 -3.98
C LEU A 61 -0.11 -6.00 -3.26
N PHE A 62 -0.18 -6.88 -2.27
CA PHE A 62 1.00 -7.53 -1.68
C PHE A 62 1.33 -8.84 -2.43
N PRO A 63 2.56 -9.05 -2.93
CA PRO A 63 2.92 -10.25 -3.70
C PRO A 63 2.62 -11.56 -2.96
N ALA A 64 2.90 -11.63 -1.66
CA ALA A 64 2.57 -12.77 -0.80
C ALA A 64 1.11 -13.24 -0.93
N ILE A 65 0.15 -12.31 -1.05
CA ILE A 65 -1.28 -12.63 -1.21
C ILE A 65 -1.51 -13.35 -2.54
N LYS A 66 -0.95 -12.83 -3.63
CA LYS A 66 -1.12 -13.42 -4.96
C LYS A 66 -0.42 -14.78 -5.07
N GLN A 67 0.75 -14.92 -4.45
CA GLN A 67 1.55 -16.15 -4.46
C GLN A 67 0.96 -17.26 -3.58
N TYR A 68 0.15 -16.92 -2.58
CA TYR A 68 -0.47 -17.89 -1.67
C TYR A 68 -1.39 -18.90 -2.38
N GLY A 69 -1.92 -18.56 -3.56
CA GLY A 69 -2.64 -19.51 -4.42
C GLY A 69 -4.14 -19.68 -4.09
N LYS A 70 -4.68 -18.89 -3.17
CA LYS A 70 -6.13 -18.81 -2.89
C LYS A 70 -6.77 -17.64 -3.64
N PRO A 71 -8.11 -17.68 -3.85
CA PRO A 71 -8.84 -16.52 -4.34
C PRO A 71 -8.56 -15.27 -3.50
N TRP A 72 -8.47 -14.12 -4.15
CA TRP A 72 -8.27 -12.84 -3.48
C TRP A 72 -9.10 -11.74 -4.11
N VAL A 73 -9.45 -10.74 -3.30
CA VAL A 73 -10.27 -9.59 -3.69
C VAL A 73 -9.52 -8.33 -3.29
N ARG A 74 -9.33 -7.41 -4.24
CA ARG A 74 -8.91 -6.03 -3.93
C ARG A 74 -10.14 -5.18 -3.67
N VAL A 75 -10.20 -4.57 -2.51
CA VAL A 75 -11.14 -3.48 -2.22
C VAL A 75 -10.42 -2.18 -2.55
N ILE A 76 -11.08 -1.31 -3.29
CA ILE A 76 -10.56 -0.01 -3.71
C ILE A 76 -11.66 0.98 -3.42
N SER A 77 -11.38 1.98 -2.60
CA SER A 77 -12.30 3.10 -2.44
C SER A 77 -12.23 4.01 -3.67
N CYS A 78 -13.38 4.51 -4.10
CA CYS A 78 -13.45 5.63 -5.03
C CYS A 78 -13.38 6.99 -4.31
N SER A 79 -13.14 7.00 -2.99
CA SER A 79 -12.88 8.25 -2.28
C SER A 79 -11.53 8.79 -2.71
N GLU A 80 -11.55 10.02 -3.23
CA GLU A 80 -10.39 10.78 -3.70
C GLU A 80 -9.37 11.15 -2.60
N ASN A 81 -9.51 10.57 -1.40
CA ASN A 81 -8.59 10.70 -0.27
C ASN A 81 -7.65 9.48 -0.11
N GLU A 82 -7.77 8.45 -0.95
CA GLU A 82 -6.91 7.25 -0.96
C GLU A 82 -5.92 7.23 -2.12
#